data_AF-I9PUM3-F1
#
_entry.id   AF-I9PUM3-F1
#
_cell.length_a   1.000
_cell.length_b   1.000
_cell.length_c   1.000
_cell.angle_alpha   90.00
_cell.angle_beta   90.00
_cell.angle_gamma   90.00
#
_symmetry.space_group_name_H-M   'P 1'
#
loop_
_entity.id
_entity.type
_entity.pdbx_description
1 polymer ?
#
loop_
_entity_poly.entity_id
_entity_poly.type
_entity_poly.pdbx_seq_one_letter_code
_entity_poly.pdbx_strand_id
1 'polypeptide(L)'
;MATIRETILEYPSIEDMEGFLKKVVFVKRGINPEAECTAENMKQVGLCVADTYAMMVNSQDFSENKLSVTHPRSFYIQTAKQLYIENGEPEKAGKLGKRIIIKGRAGNRW
;
A
#
# COMPACT_ATOMS: atom_id res chain seq x y z
N MET A 1 -0.57 -20.91 -14.39
CA MET A 1 -0.11 -19.51 -14.45
C MET A 1 -0.68 -18.82 -13.23
N ALA A 2 0.11 -18.09 -12.44
CA ALA A 2 -0.45 -17.30 -11.34
C ALA A 2 -1.20 -16.10 -11.92
N THR A 3 -2.35 -15.75 -11.33
CA THR A 3 -3.09 -14.53 -11.68
C THR A 3 -2.43 -13.31 -11.05
N ILE A 4 -2.69 -12.12 -11.62
CA ILE A 4 -2.21 -10.85 -11.05
C ILE A 4 -2.62 -10.69 -9.58
N ARG A 5 -3.84 -11.12 -9.22
CA ARG A 5 -4.33 -11.09 -7.83
C ARG A 5 -3.50 -11.99 -6.93
N GLU A 6 -3.25 -13.23 -7.31
CA GLU A 6 -2.47 -14.18 -6.51
C GLU A 6 -1.05 -13.66 -6.28
N THR A 7 -0.39 -13.14 -7.33
CA THR A 7 0.95 -12.56 -7.20
C THR A 7 0.98 -11.34 -6.27
N ILE A 8 -0.08 -10.53 -6.24
CA ILE A 8 -0.16 -9.38 -5.31
C ILE A 8 -0.39 -9.85 -3.86
N LEU A 9 -1.20 -10.90 -3.65
CA LEU A 9 -1.49 -11.43 -2.33
C LEU A 9 -0.29 -12.12 -1.67
N GLU A 10 0.67 -12.61 -2.47
CA GLU A 10 1.93 -13.15 -1.95
C GLU A 10 2.81 -12.08 -1.26
N TYR A 11 2.54 -10.79 -1.49
CA TYR A 11 3.27 -9.74 -0.79
C TYR A 11 2.84 -9.65 0.68
N PRO A 12 3.81 -9.40 1.59
CA PRO A 12 3.55 -9.43 3.02
C PRO A 12 2.47 -8.43 3.42
N SER A 13 1.54 -8.87 4.26
CA SER A 13 0.47 -8.05 4.86
C SER A 13 -0.56 -7.48 3.88
N ILE A 14 -0.61 -7.98 2.63
CA ILE A 14 -1.64 -7.56 1.65
C ILE A 14 -2.92 -8.42 1.74
N GLU A 15 -2.82 -9.63 2.25
CA GLU A 15 -3.97 -10.53 2.45
C GLU A 15 -5.10 -9.85 3.26
N ASP A 16 -4.77 -9.18 4.36
CA ASP A 16 -5.72 -8.44 5.20
C ASP A 16 -6.37 -7.23 4.48
N MET A 17 -5.79 -6.78 3.37
CA MET A 17 -6.19 -5.58 2.62
C MET A 17 -6.85 -5.91 1.27
N GLU A 18 -7.22 -7.18 1.05
CA GLU A 18 -7.80 -7.63 -0.21
C GLU A 18 -9.07 -6.84 -0.60
N GLY A 19 -9.89 -6.45 0.38
CA GLY A 19 -11.07 -5.62 0.15
C GLY A 19 -10.73 -4.24 -0.44
N PHE A 20 -9.63 -3.62 0.01
CA PHE A 20 -9.15 -2.34 -0.53
C PHE A 20 -8.50 -2.53 -1.90
N LEU A 21 -7.70 -3.59 -2.07
CA LEU A 21 -7.08 -3.95 -3.33
C LEU A 21 -8.15 -4.10 -4.43
N LYS A 22 -9.20 -4.87 -4.16
CA LYS A 22 -10.28 -5.15 -5.11
C LYS A 22 -11.13 -3.93 -5.45
N LYS A 23 -11.51 -3.13 -4.44
CA LYS A 23 -12.46 -2.02 -4.62
C LYS A 23 -11.81 -0.70 -5.04
N VAL A 24 -10.54 -0.49 -4.73
CA VAL A 24 -9.88 0.81 -4.90
C VAL A 24 -8.69 0.72 -5.83
N VAL A 25 -7.74 -0.20 -5.57
CA VAL A 25 -6.45 -0.23 -6.29
C VAL A 25 -6.65 -0.71 -7.74
N PHE A 26 -7.35 -1.83 -7.94
CA PHE A 26 -7.61 -2.33 -9.30
C PHE A 26 -8.46 -1.36 -10.12
N VAL A 27 -9.44 -0.70 -9.49
CA VAL A 27 -10.27 0.32 -10.15
C VAL A 27 -9.44 1.54 -10.54
N LYS A 28 -8.58 2.05 -9.64
CA LYS A 28 -7.73 3.22 -9.93
C LYS A 28 -6.72 3.00 -11.03
N ARG A 29 -6.17 1.78 -11.14
CA ARG A 29 -5.17 1.44 -12.16
C ARG A 29 -5.75 0.80 -13.41
N GLY A 30 -7.05 0.51 -13.45
CA GLY A 30 -7.71 -0.12 -14.59
C GLY A 30 -7.20 -1.54 -14.89
N ILE A 31 -6.82 -2.29 -13.85
CA ILE A 31 -6.22 -3.62 -13.97
C ILE A 31 -7.27 -4.70 -13.78
N ASN A 32 -7.26 -5.72 -14.64
CA ASN A 32 -8.07 -6.91 -14.47
C ASN A 32 -7.37 -7.90 -13.52
N PRO A 33 -7.92 -8.16 -12.32
CA PRO A 33 -7.29 -9.05 -11.33
C PRO A 33 -7.22 -10.52 -11.75
N GLU A 34 -8.08 -10.95 -12.67
CA GLU A 34 -8.15 -12.33 -13.16
C GLU A 34 -7.24 -12.58 -14.38
N ALA A 35 -6.58 -11.54 -14.87
CA ALA A 35 -5.62 -11.69 -15.96
C ALA A 35 -4.37 -12.44 -15.50
N GLU A 36 -3.73 -13.14 -16.44
CA GLU A 36 -2.47 -13.84 -16.20
C GLU A 36 -1.35 -12.85 -15.86
N CYS A 37 -0.53 -13.22 -14.87
CA CYS A 37 0.64 -12.46 -14.50
C CYS A 37 1.77 -12.72 -15.52
N THR A 38 1.98 -11.78 -16.44
CA THR A 38 3.08 -11.79 -17.42
C THR A 38 4.20 -10.85 -16.97
N ALA A 39 5.40 -11.00 -17.53
CA ALA A 39 6.55 -10.14 -17.23
C ALA A 39 6.28 -8.64 -17.53
N GLU A 40 5.39 -8.34 -18.48
CA GLU A 40 4.97 -6.98 -18.81
C GLU A 40 4.05 -6.39 -17.73
N ASN A 41 3.22 -7.23 -17.11
CA ASN A 41 2.29 -6.84 -16.04
C ASN A 41 2.96 -6.75 -14.67
N MET A 42 4.17 -7.30 -14.49
CA MET A 42 4.91 -7.25 -13.23
C MET A 42 5.16 -5.82 -12.73
N LYS A 43 5.37 -4.87 -13.66
CA LYS A 43 5.48 -3.45 -13.29
C LYS A 43 4.19 -2.91 -12.68
N GLN A 44 3.06 -3.27 -13.25
CA GLN A 44 1.74 -2.87 -12.75
C GLN A 44 1.42 -3.55 -11.40
N VAL A 45 1.79 -4.82 -11.24
CA VAL A 45 1.71 -5.55 -9.97
C VAL A 45 2.48 -4.81 -8.88
N GLY A 46 3.75 -4.47 -9.11
CA GLY A 46 4.57 -3.75 -8.14
C GLY A 46 4.00 -2.38 -7.77
N LEU A 47 3.38 -1.69 -8.73
CA LEU A 47 2.71 -0.43 -8.48
C LEU A 47 1.38 -0.56 -7.71
N CYS A 48 0.61 -1.65 -7.91
CA CYS A 48 -0.58 -1.96 -7.11
C CYS A 48 -0.22 -2.25 -5.65
N VAL A 49 0.86 -3.00 -5.44
CA VAL A 49 1.42 -3.30 -4.13
C VAL A 49 1.85 -1.99 -3.46
N ALA A 50 2.56 -1.11 -4.18
CA ALA A 50 2.98 0.18 -3.67
C ALA A 50 1.81 1.08 -3.24
N ASP A 51 0.72 1.11 -4.02
CA ASP A 51 -0.50 1.86 -3.67
C ASP A 51 -1.19 1.31 -2.41
N THR A 52 -1.15 -0.01 -2.22
CA THR A 52 -1.70 -0.68 -1.03
C THR A 52 -0.88 -0.34 0.21
N TYR A 53 0.46 -0.43 0.12
CA TYR A 53 1.34 -0.01 1.20
C TYR A 53 1.26 1.49 1.49
N ALA A 54 1.11 2.34 0.48
CA ALA A 54 0.89 3.77 0.65
C ALA A 54 -0.36 4.07 1.49
N MET A 55 -1.44 3.28 1.32
CA MET A 55 -2.64 3.42 2.14
C MET A 55 -2.37 3.01 3.59
N MET A 56 -1.69 1.88 3.82
CA MET A 56 -1.30 1.44 5.17
C MET A 56 -0.42 2.48 5.88
N VAL A 57 0.44 3.19 5.15
CA VAL A 57 1.25 4.28 5.71
C VAL A 57 0.41 5.51 6.07
N ASN A 58 -0.73 5.74 5.41
CA ASN A 58 -1.59 6.89 5.67
C ASN A 58 -2.71 6.60 6.69
N SER A 59 -3.02 5.34 6.98
CA SER A 59 -3.98 4.97 8.03
C SER A 59 -3.49 5.42 9.40
N GLN A 60 -4.38 5.55 10.39
CA GLN A 60 -3.95 5.94 11.74
C GLN A 60 -3.03 4.85 12.32
N ASP A 61 -1.94 5.25 12.99
CA ASP A 61 -1.11 4.29 13.74
C ASP A 61 -1.97 3.72 14.85
N PHE A 62 -2.39 2.47 14.72
CA PHE A 62 -3.25 1.82 15.70
C PHE A 62 -2.36 1.20 16.77
N SER A 63 -1.57 2.02 17.47
CA SER A 63 -0.74 1.57 18.59
C SER A 63 -1.53 1.33 19.87
N GLU A 64 -2.86 1.26 19.80
CA GLU A 64 -3.72 0.96 20.95
C GLU A 64 -4.51 -0.33 20.69
N ASN A 65 -3.81 -1.44 20.95
CA ASN A 65 -4.40 -2.59 21.63
C ASN A 65 -5.52 -3.37 20.92
N LYS A 66 -5.48 -3.53 19.59
CA LYS A 66 -6.16 -4.65 18.89
C LYS A 66 -5.40 -5.10 17.64
N LEU A 67 -4.97 -6.36 17.66
CA LEU A 67 -4.57 -7.23 16.53
C LEU A 67 -3.33 -6.83 15.70
N SER A 68 -2.25 -7.61 15.89
CA SER A 68 -1.44 -8.21 14.82
C SER A 68 -1.02 -7.32 13.64
N VAL A 69 -0.32 -6.22 13.88
CA VAL A 69 0.45 -5.57 12.81
C VAL A 69 1.72 -6.40 12.58
N THR A 70 1.80 -7.13 11.46
CA THR A 70 2.89 -8.07 11.16
C THR A 70 4.26 -7.38 10.99
N HIS A 71 4.27 -6.12 10.51
CA HIS A 71 5.50 -5.36 10.21
C HIS A 71 5.41 -3.90 10.66
N PRO A 72 6.52 -3.28 11.13
CA PRO A 72 6.52 -1.88 11.55
C PRO A 72 6.22 -0.93 10.39
N ARG A 73 5.66 0.25 10.67
CA ARG A 73 5.31 1.25 9.65
C ARG A 73 6.48 1.62 8.71
N SER A 74 7.69 1.65 9.23
CA SER A 74 8.92 1.93 8.47
C SER A 74 9.12 0.94 7.32
N PHE A 75 8.78 -0.33 7.52
CA PHE A 75 8.83 -1.37 6.49
C PHE A 75 7.96 -0.97 5.29
N TYR A 76 6.68 -0.66 5.52
CA TYR A 76 5.76 -0.27 4.46
C TYR A 76 6.18 1.01 3.72
N ILE A 77 6.78 1.97 4.42
CA ILE A 77 7.30 3.19 3.79
C ILE A 77 8.47 2.87 2.86
N GLN A 78 9.41 2.05 3.32
CA GLN A 78 10.60 1.71 2.54
C GLN A 78 10.26 0.85 1.33
N THR A 79 9.43 -0.19 1.51
CA THR A 79 9.01 -1.07 0.42
C THR A 79 8.17 -0.33 -0.61
N ALA A 80 7.21 0.49 -0.19
CA ALA A 80 6.41 1.30 -1.13
C ALA A 80 7.30 2.26 -1.93
N LYS A 81 8.25 2.94 -1.28
CA LYS A 81 9.19 3.84 -1.98
C LYS A 81 10.03 3.11 -3.00
N GLN A 82 10.59 1.95 -2.64
CA GLN A 82 11.38 1.13 -3.54
C GLN A 82 10.55 0.70 -4.76
N LEU A 83 9.36 0.15 -4.53
CA LEU A 83 8.46 -0.30 -5.60
C LEU A 83 8.03 0.84 -6.53
N TYR A 84 7.77 2.04 -6.01
CA TYR A 84 7.47 3.20 -6.87
C TYR A 84 8.66 3.64 -7.71
N ILE A 85 9.89 3.59 -7.16
CA ILE A 85 11.10 3.98 -7.89
C ILE A 85 11.41 2.95 -8.99
N GLU A 86 11.42 1.66 -8.65
CA GLU A 86 11.73 0.56 -9.58
C GLU A 86 10.73 0.48 -10.73
N ASN A 87 9.47 0.82 -10.49
CA ASN A 87 8.41 0.77 -11.49
C ASN A 87 8.12 2.12 -12.18
N GLY A 88 8.95 3.14 -11.97
CA GLY A 88 8.93 4.38 -12.76
C GLY A 88 7.98 5.50 -12.27
N GLU A 89 7.49 5.44 -11.04
CA GLU A 89 6.68 6.50 -10.41
C GLU A 89 7.39 7.16 -9.19
N PRO A 90 8.63 7.68 -9.32
CA PRO A 90 9.42 8.17 -8.18
C PRO A 90 8.80 9.39 -7.47
N GLU A 91 7.96 10.17 -8.16
CA GLU A 91 7.27 11.31 -7.56
C GLU A 91 6.32 10.92 -6.43
N LYS A 92 5.68 9.74 -6.53
CA LYS A 92 4.82 9.21 -5.46
C LYS A 92 5.66 8.76 -4.27
N ALA A 93 6.84 8.18 -4.52
CA ALA A 93 7.79 7.83 -3.45
C ALA A 93 8.20 9.05 -2.61
N GLY A 94 8.41 10.21 -3.25
CA GLY A 94 8.76 11.46 -2.58
C GLY A 94 7.64 12.08 -1.73
N LYS A 95 6.39 11.66 -1.93
CA LYS A 95 5.22 12.09 -1.15
C LYS A 95 4.94 11.19 0.06
N LEU A 96 5.47 9.96 0.07
CA LEU A 96 5.29 9.00 1.16
C LEU A 96 6.04 9.41 2.43
N GLY A 97 5.36 9.32 3.57
CA GLY A 97 5.89 9.67 4.89
C GLY A 97 5.86 11.16 5.23
N LYS A 98 5.48 12.03 4.29
CA LYS A 98 5.23 13.46 4.56
C LYS A 98 3.81 13.63 5.11
N ARG A 99 3.61 13.28 6.38
CA ARG A 99 2.29 13.38 7.01
C ARG A 99 1.92 14.86 7.25
N ILE A 100 0.69 15.23 6.89
CA ILE A 100 -0.03 16.32 7.56
C ILE A 100 -0.32 15.79 8.97
N ILE A 101 0.40 16.26 9.97
CA ILE A 101 0.08 15.97 11.37
C ILE A 101 -1.26 16.64 11.66
N ILE A 102 -2.35 15.87 11.60
CA ILE A 102 -3.61 16.29 12.18
C ILE A 102 -3.40 16.23 13.70
N LYS A 103 -2.86 17.32 14.27
CA LYS A 103 -2.87 17.50 15.71
C LYS A 103 -4.35 17.43 16.12
N GLY A 104 -4.69 16.48 16.98
CA GLY A 104 -6.02 16.43 17.59
C GLY A 104 -6.39 17.79 18.15
N ARG A 105 -7.70 18.08 18.24
CA ARG A 105 -8.23 19.33 18.79
C ARG A 105 -7.46 19.65 20.08
N ALA A 106 -6.74 20.77 20.10
CA ALA A 106 -6.02 21.19 21.29
C ALA A 106 -7.02 21.19 22.45
N GLY A 107 -6.82 20.31 23.43
CA GLY A 107 -7.58 20.40 24.67
C GLY A 107 -7.26 21.75 25.27
N ASN A 108 -8.26 22.65 25.33
CA ASN A 108 -8.14 23.91 26.03
C ASN A 108 -7.63 23.61 27.44
N ARG A 109 -6.34 23.84 27.68
CA ARG A 109 -5.78 23.87 29.03
C ARG A 109 -6.07 25.28 29.55
N TRP A 110 -7.13 25.38 30.34
CA TRP A 110 -7.40 26.48 31.24
C TRP A 110 -6.87 26.12 32.61
#